data_AF-R9L0F4-F1
#
_entry.id   AF-R9L0F4-F1
#
_cell.length_a   1.000
_cell.length_b   1.000
_cell.length_c   1.000
_cell.angle_alpha   90.00
_cell.angle_beta   90.00
_cell.angle_gamma   90.00
#
_symmetry.space_group_name_H-M   'P 1'
#
loop_
_entity.id
_entity.type
_entity.pdbx_description
1 polymer ?
#
loop_
_entity_poly.entity_id
_entity_poly.type
_entity_poly.pdbx_seq_one_letter_code
_entity_poly.pdbx_strand_id
1 'polypeptide(L)'
;MNVSIIVFSRGRSLQLHAYLESLLKFSDAKQNMIHVLYSPMEQIGYEKVMKCYPNVQWKKENDFSRDLRKMIEDAGTYVMFGCDDVVFRNYFSMDKAITYLELYPDLFGFSMRLGENIKPCPKDMERMQDILIWNWQNSKEAHYNYPWELDCTLYRKEDVKKLILEEETTIKNPNFLEAMITAENKKERIVRTKMAAWKESCAVVITVNRVQDTHPNDFDACMATDIYSLDRLYNDKGNTLNIERIAKKETNKVHVGAEYFILRKYEKGFSKGNILKKRIKRIFKKIPLFCKRIYRFAERRYYLAGGYQGRLRILTPEETLTLLETKKISFLRYGDGEIAIMQGKSIPFQKYDAQLSKRLNQILRMGDKNLKIGIPYYYINPPGNLNSYVKCFAGGLAQQRRFLLKMCKSNEEYIDTCITQMYQTYETYDFTAFFQRMQSLLRDKDVTVICGGGILDKLRYNALDVCKSVEYLYAAKKNAFAEYDKLLERALKTDKSRLICISLGPTAKALVYDLCKNGYQAWDMGHYFKDYDAYRKNAERTKEEIVGFYKPD
;
A
#
# COMPACT_ATOMS: atom_id res chain seq x y z
N MET A 1 -22.01 23.44 -28.63
CA MET A 1 -22.90 22.64 -27.76
C MET A 1 -22.80 23.21 -26.36
N ASN A 2 -23.91 23.37 -25.64
CA ASN A 2 -23.89 24.01 -24.32
C ASN A 2 -23.31 23.10 -23.22
N VAL A 3 -23.38 21.77 -23.41
CA VAL A 3 -22.91 20.75 -22.45
C VAL A 3 -21.81 19.88 -23.05
N SER A 4 -20.80 19.56 -22.25
CA SER A 4 -19.82 18.51 -22.50
C SER A 4 -19.85 17.47 -21.37
N ILE A 5 -19.88 16.19 -21.71
CA ILE A 5 -19.90 15.06 -20.77
C ILE A 5 -18.53 14.40 -20.81
N ILE A 6 -17.74 14.54 -19.74
CA ILE A 6 -16.39 13.99 -19.63
C ILE A 6 -16.45 12.69 -18.83
N VAL A 7 -16.17 11.57 -19.50
CA VAL A 7 -16.28 10.22 -18.91
C VAL A 7 -14.90 9.60 -18.74
N PHE A 8 -14.60 9.12 -17.55
CA PHE A 8 -13.34 8.45 -17.23
C PHE A 8 -13.50 6.93 -17.28
N SER A 9 -12.58 6.25 -17.97
CA SER A 9 -12.55 4.78 -17.96
C SER A 9 -11.15 4.21 -18.01
N ARG A 10 -10.89 3.17 -17.21
CA ARG A 10 -9.60 2.46 -17.21
C ARG A 10 -9.78 0.95 -17.19
N GLY A 11 -9.47 0.33 -18.33
CA GLY A 11 -9.61 -1.11 -18.60
C GLY A 11 -10.96 -1.74 -18.20
N ARG A 12 -12.06 -1.03 -18.50
CA ARG A 12 -13.43 -1.43 -18.14
C ARG A 12 -14.43 -1.18 -19.29
N SER A 13 -14.13 -1.74 -20.46
CA SER A 13 -14.92 -1.56 -21.70
C SER A 13 -16.39 -2.01 -21.57
N LEU A 14 -16.66 -3.09 -20.81
CA LEU A 14 -18.02 -3.59 -20.53
C LEU A 14 -18.85 -2.56 -19.75
N GLN A 15 -18.27 -2.01 -18.68
CA GLN A 15 -18.97 -1.03 -17.84
C GLN A 15 -19.15 0.29 -18.57
N LEU A 16 -18.13 0.75 -19.31
CA LEU A 16 -18.25 1.94 -20.15
C LEU A 16 -19.37 1.80 -21.20
N HIS A 17 -19.55 0.61 -21.80
CA HIS A 17 -20.70 0.37 -22.68
C HIS A 17 -22.01 0.60 -21.94
N ALA A 18 -22.16 0.06 -20.72
CA ALA A 18 -23.38 0.23 -19.93
C ALA A 18 -23.63 1.70 -19.54
N TYR A 19 -22.56 2.44 -19.21
CA TYR A 19 -22.63 3.89 -18.98
C TYR A 19 -23.20 4.61 -20.21
N LEU A 20 -22.59 4.42 -21.39
CA LEU A 20 -22.99 5.10 -22.62
C LEU A 20 -24.39 4.68 -23.07
N GLU A 21 -24.72 3.39 -23.02
CA GLU A 21 -26.03 2.85 -23.36
C GLU A 21 -27.13 3.43 -22.46
N SER A 22 -26.89 3.47 -21.15
CA SER A 22 -27.87 3.99 -20.20
C SER A 22 -28.00 5.51 -20.27
N LEU A 23 -26.90 6.24 -20.42
CA LEU A 23 -26.92 7.70 -20.59
C LEU A 23 -27.76 8.11 -21.80
N LEU A 24 -27.48 7.52 -22.98
CA LEU A 24 -28.19 7.85 -24.22
C LEU A 24 -29.65 7.39 -24.22
N LYS A 25 -29.99 6.38 -23.41
CA LYS A 25 -31.37 5.89 -23.27
C LYS A 25 -32.21 6.72 -22.29
N PHE A 26 -31.59 7.16 -21.19
CA PHE A 26 -32.27 7.80 -20.08
C PHE A 26 -31.95 9.29 -19.95
N SER A 27 -31.55 9.94 -21.05
CA SER A 27 -31.42 11.39 -21.09
C SER A 27 -31.60 11.95 -22.50
N ASP A 28 -31.60 13.29 -22.59
CA ASP A 28 -31.50 14.05 -23.84
C ASP A 28 -30.06 14.13 -24.39
N ALA A 29 -29.11 13.38 -23.82
CA ALA A 29 -27.72 13.36 -24.26
C ALA A 29 -27.54 12.79 -25.67
N LYS A 30 -26.61 13.39 -26.40
CA LYS A 30 -26.20 12.97 -27.75
C LYS A 30 -24.74 12.52 -27.71
N GLN A 31 -24.39 11.54 -28.56
CA GLN A 31 -23.03 10.99 -28.60
C GLN A 31 -21.95 12.07 -28.77
N ASN A 32 -22.21 13.09 -29.59
CA ASN A 32 -21.27 14.18 -29.87
C ASN A 32 -21.04 15.14 -28.69
N MET A 33 -21.84 15.04 -27.61
CA MET A 33 -21.62 15.74 -26.35
C MET A 33 -20.65 14.99 -25.44
N ILE A 34 -20.34 13.72 -25.74
CA ILE A 34 -19.59 12.82 -24.85
C ILE A 34 -18.13 12.78 -25.27
N HIS A 35 -17.26 13.00 -24.30
CA HIS A 35 -15.82 12.89 -24.42
C HIS A 35 -15.32 11.83 -23.43
N VAL A 36 -14.76 10.73 -23.93
CA VAL A 36 -14.22 9.66 -23.09
C VAL A 36 -12.71 9.80 -22.99
N LEU A 37 -12.20 10.03 -21.78
CA LEU A 37 -10.79 9.91 -21.44
C LEU A 37 -10.53 8.47 -20.96
N TYR A 38 -9.88 7.67 -21.80
CA TYR A 38 -9.68 6.24 -21.52
C TYR A 38 -8.21 5.86 -21.42
N SER A 39 -7.91 4.97 -20.48
CA SER A 39 -6.58 4.41 -20.24
C SER A 39 -6.64 2.88 -20.43
N PRO A 40 -6.16 2.35 -21.58
CA PRO A 40 -6.18 0.91 -21.84
C PRO A 40 -5.21 0.17 -20.90
N MET A 41 -5.52 -1.10 -20.61
CA MET A 41 -4.62 -2.00 -19.87
C MET A 41 -4.12 -3.10 -20.79
N GLU A 42 -3.03 -3.77 -20.42
CA GLU A 42 -2.49 -4.91 -21.17
C GLU A 42 -3.62 -5.93 -21.40
N GLN A 43 -3.88 -6.29 -22.67
CA GLN A 43 -4.93 -7.24 -23.09
C GLN A 43 -6.39 -6.76 -22.97
N ILE A 44 -6.66 -5.49 -22.65
CA ILE A 44 -8.03 -4.94 -22.56
C ILE A 44 -8.25 -3.85 -23.61
N GLY A 45 -9.12 -4.14 -24.57
CA GLY A 45 -9.40 -3.28 -25.73
C GLY A 45 -10.68 -2.45 -25.61
N TYR A 46 -10.67 -1.25 -26.21
CA TYR A 46 -11.83 -0.34 -26.30
C TYR A 46 -12.45 -0.30 -27.71
N GLU A 47 -11.90 -1.03 -28.67
CA GLU A 47 -12.24 -0.96 -30.09
C GLU A 47 -13.72 -1.31 -30.33
N LYS A 48 -14.23 -2.30 -29.59
CA LYS A 48 -15.62 -2.73 -29.70
C LYS A 48 -16.60 -1.65 -29.22
N VAL A 49 -16.33 -1.02 -28.07
CA VAL A 49 -17.19 0.06 -27.56
C VAL A 49 -17.10 1.30 -28.44
N MET A 50 -15.92 1.64 -28.97
CA MET A 50 -15.75 2.72 -29.94
C MET A 50 -16.59 2.52 -31.20
N LYS A 51 -16.63 1.29 -31.74
CA LYS A 51 -17.47 0.95 -32.90
C LYS A 51 -18.97 1.08 -32.63
N CYS A 52 -19.41 0.79 -31.39
CA CYS A 52 -20.82 0.93 -31.00
C CYS A 52 -21.24 2.41 -30.86
N TYR A 53 -20.30 3.30 -30.55
CA TYR A 53 -20.55 4.72 -30.31
C TYR A 53 -19.62 5.61 -31.15
N PRO A 54 -19.80 5.62 -32.49
CA PRO A 54 -18.86 6.25 -33.41
C PRO A 54 -18.82 7.79 -33.31
N ASN A 55 -19.87 8.41 -32.77
CA ASN A 55 -19.95 9.87 -32.64
C ASN A 55 -19.48 10.36 -31.26
N VAL A 56 -19.04 9.47 -30.37
CA VAL A 56 -18.39 9.83 -29.11
C VAL A 56 -16.96 10.27 -29.40
N GLN A 57 -16.49 11.29 -28.69
CA GLN A 57 -15.11 11.75 -28.82
C GLN A 57 -14.21 10.91 -27.91
N TRP A 58 -13.23 10.22 -28.50
CA TRP A 58 -12.35 9.32 -27.76
C TRP A 58 -10.96 9.92 -27.60
N LYS A 59 -10.48 10.02 -26.36
CA LYS A 59 -9.14 10.50 -26.02
C LYS A 59 -8.41 9.43 -25.22
N LYS A 60 -7.36 8.86 -25.81
CA LYS A 60 -6.44 8.00 -25.07
C LYS A 60 -5.65 8.85 -24.08
N GLU A 61 -5.66 8.46 -22.82
CA GLU A 61 -4.90 9.08 -21.73
C GLU A 61 -3.40 8.92 -21.98
N ASN A 62 -2.68 10.05 -21.95
CA ASN A 62 -1.22 10.09 -21.93
C ASN A 62 -0.73 10.71 -20.62
N ASP A 63 -1.36 11.82 -20.22
CA ASP A 63 -1.15 12.48 -18.93
C ASP A 63 -2.52 12.97 -18.44
N PHE A 64 -3.00 12.41 -17.33
CA PHE A 64 -4.36 12.67 -16.85
C PHE A 64 -4.62 14.16 -16.61
N SER A 65 -3.70 14.85 -15.94
CA SER A 65 -3.85 16.28 -15.60
C SER A 65 -3.93 17.13 -16.86
N ARG A 66 -2.97 16.95 -17.78
CA ARG A 66 -2.90 17.73 -19.02
C ARG A 66 -4.07 17.43 -19.94
N ASP A 67 -4.42 16.16 -20.11
CA ASP A 67 -5.52 15.75 -20.98
C ASP A 67 -6.87 16.23 -20.43
N LEU A 68 -7.09 16.14 -19.11
CA LEU A 68 -8.29 16.69 -18.45
C LEU A 68 -8.39 18.22 -18.61
N ARG A 69 -7.31 18.96 -18.31
CA ARG A 69 -7.30 20.43 -18.44
C ARG A 69 -7.64 20.87 -19.85
N LYS A 70 -7.10 20.17 -20.86
CA LYS A 70 -7.43 20.43 -22.27
C LYS A 70 -8.92 20.15 -22.57
N MET A 71 -9.44 19.01 -22.13
CA MET A 71 -10.86 18.68 -22.34
C MET A 71 -11.81 19.70 -21.71
N ILE A 72 -11.45 20.26 -20.55
CA ILE A 72 -12.25 21.30 -19.89
C ILE A 72 -12.13 22.64 -20.63
N GLU A 73 -10.95 22.98 -21.14
CA GLU A 73 -10.78 24.17 -21.98
C GLU A 73 -11.63 24.09 -23.25
N ASP A 74 -11.69 22.91 -23.88
CA ASP A 74 -12.46 22.66 -25.10
C ASP A 74 -13.96 22.41 -24.84
N ALA A 75 -14.37 22.27 -23.57
CA ALA A 75 -15.75 21.96 -23.20
C ALA A 75 -16.74 23.11 -23.42
N GLY A 76 -18.03 22.78 -23.53
CA GLY A 76 -19.14 23.74 -23.52
C GLY A 76 -19.29 24.48 -22.18
N THR A 77 -20.28 25.36 -22.09
CA THR A 77 -20.57 26.19 -20.90
C THR A 77 -20.84 25.36 -19.63
N TYR A 78 -21.32 24.13 -19.80
CA TYR A 78 -21.60 23.19 -18.72
C TYR A 78 -20.82 21.89 -18.91
N VAL A 79 -20.38 21.32 -17.80
CA VAL A 79 -19.60 20.08 -17.76
C VAL A 79 -20.27 19.09 -16.83
N MET A 80 -20.51 17.87 -17.30
CA MET A 80 -20.87 16.74 -16.46
C MET A 80 -19.73 15.74 -16.43
N PHE A 81 -19.28 15.34 -15.25
CA PHE A 81 -18.32 14.25 -15.10
C PHE A 81 -19.02 12.91 -14.96
N GLY A 82 -18.39 11.83 -15.43
CA GLY A 82 -18.87 10.47 -15.24
C GLY A 82 -17.76 9.46 -15.09
N CYS A 83 -18.02 8.40 -14.31
CA CYS A 83 -17.19 7.20 -14.22
C CYS A 83 -17.88 6.01 -14.89
N ASP A 84 -17.10 5.10 -15.46
CA ASP A 84 -17.60 3.93 -16.19
C ASP A 84 -18.48 2.96 -15.38
N ASP A 85 -18.49 3.05 -14.06
CA ASP A 85 -19.30 2.23 -13.15
C ASP A 85 -20.69 2.80 -12.85
N VAL A 86 -21.05 3.94 -13.44
CA VAL A 86 -22.39 4.51 -13.35
C VAL A 86 -23.34 3.87 -14.37
N VAL A 87 -24.56 3.57 -13.93
CA VAL A 87 -25.68 3.19 -14.80
C VAL A 87 -26.90 4.06 -14.51
N PHE A 88 -27.41 4.73 -15.54
CA PHE A 88 -28.63 5.54 -15.47
C PHE A 88 -29.88 4.66 -15.56
N ARG A 89 -30.94 5.07 -14.87
CA ARG A 89 -32.14 4.26 -14.60
C ARG A 89 -33.45 4.98 -14.89
N ASN A 90 -33.48 6.30 -14.73
CA ASN A 90 -34.66 7.14 -14.95
C ASN A 90 -34.30 8.25 -15.94
N TYR A 91 -35.27 8.64 -16.77
CA TYR A 91 -35.08 9.73 -17.72
C TYR A 91 -34.81 11.05 -16.98
N PHE A 92 -33.81 11.81 -17.43
CA PHE A 92 -33.56 13.17 -16.99
C PHE A 92 -33.24 14.09 -18.18
N SER A 93 -33.54 15.38 -18.04
CA SER A 93 -33.18 16.38 -19.05
C SER A 93 -32.00 17.22 -18.56
N MET A 94 -30.91 17.22 -19.32
CA MET A 94 -29.78 18.10 -19.08
C MET A 94 -30.15 19.55 -19.35
N ASP A 95 -30.92 19.81 -20.40
CA ASP A 95 -31.37 21.18 -20.73
C ASP A 95 -32.18 21.77 -19.57
N LYS A 96 -33.06 20.98 -18.95
CA LYS A 96 -33.82 21.41 -17.78
C LYS A 96 -32.93 21.61 -16.55
N ALA A 97 -31.94 20.76 -16.33
CA ALA A 97 -30.94 20.94 -15.26
C ALA A 97 -30.13 22.24 -15.45
N ILE A 98 -29.78 22.59 -16.70
CA ILE A 98 -29.15 23.86 -17.06
C ILE A 98 -30.06 25.04 -16.70
N THR A 99 -31.35 24.99 -17.09
CA THR A 99 -32.31 26.03 -16.74
C THR A 99 -32.37 26.29 -15.23
N TYR A 100 -32.28 25.25 -14.41
CA TYR A 100 -32.22 25.42 -12.95
C TYR A 100 -30.91 26.03 -12.47
N LEU A 101 -29.77 25.64 -13.04
CA LEU A 101 -28.50 26.32 -12.76
C LEU A 101 -28.55 27.80 -13.17
N GLU A 102 -29.20 28.15 -14.28
CA GLU A 102 -29.35 29.55 -14.69
C GLU A 102 -30.31 30.33 -13.76
N LEU A 103 -31.44 29.73 -13.40
CA LEU A 103 -32.47 30.35 -12.55
C LEU A 103 -32.00 30.55 -11.10
N TYR A 104 -31.15 29.65 -10.59
CA TYR A 104 -30.64 29.69 -9.23
C TYR A 104 -29.11 29.83 -9.23
N PRO A 105 -28.58 31.07 -9.25
CA PRO A 105 -27.15 31.31 -9.26
C PRO A 105 -26.41 30.65 -8.08
N ASP A 106 -27.02 30.52 -6.92
CA ASP A 106 -26.36 29.91 -5.75
C ASP A 106 -26.25 28.36 -5.82
N LEU A 107 -26.76 27.72 -6.88
CA LEU A 107 -26.54 26.30 -7.12
C LEU A 107 -25.14 26.05 -7.67
N PHE A 108 -24.32 25.29 -6.95
CA PHE A 108 -23.01 24.83 -7.40
C PHE A 108 -23.12 23.75 -8.49
N GLY A 109 -23.98 22.76 -8.29
CA GLY A 109 -24.15 21.66 -9.23
C GLY A 109 -25.53 21.01 -9.15
N PHE A 110 -25.88 20.30 -10.23
CA PHE A 110 -27.12 19.54 -10.36
C PHE A 110 -26.80 18.04 -10.45
N SER A 111 -27.08 17.30 -9.38
CA SER A 111 -26.75 15.89 -9.26
C SER A 111 -27.81 14.97 -9.86
N MET A 112 -27.39 14.06 -10.73
CA MET A 112 -28.27 13.03 -11.32
C MET A 112 -28.36 11.77 -10.43
N ARG A 113 -27.47 11.61 -9.46
CA ARG A 113 -27.40 10.41 -8.59
C ARG A 113 -28.07 10.58 -7.24
N LEU A 114 -28.37 11.81 -6.82
CA LEU A 114 -29.08 12.10 -5.56
C LEU A 114 -30.58 12.28 -5.82
N GLY A 115 -31.37 12.14 -4.76
CA GLY A 115 -32.83 12.27 -4.79
C GLY A 115 -33.41 11.92 -3.42
N GLU A 116 -34.72 12.08 -3.20
CA GLU A 116 -35.35 11.80 -1.91
C GLU A 116 -35.25 10.34 -1.50
N ASN A 117 -35.17 9.44 -2.48
CA ASN A 117 -35.04 8.01 -2.29
C ASN A 117 -33.68 7.61 -1.68
N ILE A 118 -32.64 8.42 -1.85
CA ILE A 118 -31.31 8.14 -1.27
C ILE A 118 -31.30 8.47 0.21
N LYS A 119 -30.88 7.52 1.06
CA LYS A 119 -30.93 7.64 2.52
C LYS A 119 -29.53 7.53 3.16
N PRO A 120 -29.26 8.26 4.25
CA PRO A 120 -30.11 9.28 4.87
C PRO A 120 -30.23 10.54 4.00
N CYS A 121 -31.39 11.21 4.09
CA CYS A 121 -31.80 12.32 3.24
C CYS A 121 -32.00 13.58 4.13
N PRO A 122 -31.48 14.77 3.76
CA PRO A 122 -31.62 15.96 4.58
C PRO A 122 -33.09 16.35 4.77
N LYS A 123 -33.44 16.82 5.98
CA LYS A 123 -34.82 17.20 6.30
C LYS A 123 -35.17 18.59 5.76
N ASP A 124 -34.20 19.48 5.77
CA ASP A 124 -34.24 20.90 5.46
C ASP A 124 -34.14 21.22 3.95
N MET A 125 -34.35 20.23 3.07
CA MET A 125 -34.38 20.47 1.62
C MET A 125 -35.66 21.18 1.18
N GLU A 126 -35.49 22.17 0.31
CA GLU A 126 -36.56 22.81 -0.43
C GLU A 126 -37.08 21.82 -1.49
N ARG A 127 -38.38 21.53 -1.45
CA ARG A 127 -39.05 20.57 -2.34
C ARG A 127 -39.97 21.32 -3.29
N MET A 128 -39.60 21.34 -4.57
CA MET A 128 -40.42 21.96 -5.61
C MET A 128 -41.18 20.88 -6.39
N GLN A 129 -41.82 21.21 -7.52
CA GLN A 129 -42.66 20.25 -8.24
C GLN A 129 -41.87 19.01 -8.71
N ASP A 130 -40.64 19.20 -9.18
CA ASP A 130 -39.79 18.17 -9.80
C ASP A 130 -38.34 18.16 -9.31
N ILE A 131 -37.91 19.18 -8.57
CA ILE A 131 -36.55 19.31 -8.05
C ILE A 131 -36.48 19.37 -6.52
N LEU A 132 -35.29 19.05 -6.02
CA LEU A 132 -34.85 19.25 -4.65
C LEU A 132 -33.70 20.24 -4.65
N ILE A 133 -33.73 21.20 -3.74
CA ILE A 133 -32.64 22.14 -3.50
C ILE A 133 -32.25 22.07 -2.03
N TRP A 134 -30.95 22.04 -1.75
CA TRP A 134 -30.46 22.05 -0.37
C TRP A 134 -29.16 22.81 -0.23
N ASN A 135 -28.90 23.33 0.96
CA ASN A 135 -27.62 23.91 1.30
C ASN A 135 -26.65 22.79 1.72
N TRP A 136 -25.61 22.55 0.93
CA TRP A 136 -24.67 21.46 1.18
C TRP A 136 -23.75 21.73 2.38
N GLN A 137 -23.56 23.01 2.77
CA GLN A 137 -22.75 23.38 3.92
C GLN A 137 -23.41 23.03 5.25
N ASN A 138 -24.74 23.06 5.27
CA ASN A 138 -25.55 22.78 6.47
C ASN A 138 -25.91 21.30 6.60
N SER A 139 -25.80 20.54 5.51
CA SER A 139 -26.12 19.12 5.50
C SER A 139 -25.14 18.31 6.36
N LYS A 140 -25.69 17.45 7.21
CA LYS A 140 -24.92 16.47 8.00
C LYS A 140 -24.79 15.12 7.30
N GLU A 141 -25.58 14.90 6.26
CA GLU A 141 -25.65 13.61 5.58
C GLU A 141 -24.52 13.45 4.57
N ALA A 142 -23.78 12.35 4.67
CA ALA A 142 -22.51 12.15 3.96
C ALA A 142 -22.60 12.25 2.43
N HIS A 143 -23.75 11.94 1.82
CA HIS A 143 -23.97 12.08 0.38
C HIS A 143 -24.39 13.49 -0.06
N TYR A 144 -24.88 14.32 0.87
CA TYR A 144 -25.47 15.62 0.57
C TYR A 144 -24.60 16.79 1.08
N ASN A 145 -23.57 16.50 1.87
CA ASN A 145 -22.66 17.51 2.43
C ASN A 145 -21.36 17.68 1.61
N TYR A 146 -21.26 16.97 0.49
CA TYR A 146 -20.10 16.95 -0.40
C TYR A 146 -20.54 17.29 -1.84
N PRO A 147 -20.27 18.51 -2.32
CA PRO A 147 -20.86 19.03 -3.56
C PRO A 147 -20.02 18.77 -4.83
N TRP A 148 -18.75 18.35 -4.70
CA TRP A 148 -17.82 18.14 -5.80
C TRP A 148 -17.58 16.65 -6.05
N GLU A 149 -18.14 16.09 -7.12
CA GLU A 149 -18.16 14.65 -7.34
C GLU A 149 -18.15 14.31 -8.82
N LEU A 150 -17.63 13.14 -9.18
CA LEU A 150 -17.38 12.79 -10.58
C LEU A 150 -18.36 11.77 -11.18
N ASP A 151 -19.38 11.38 -10.42
CA ASP A 151 -20.37 10.36 -10.76
C ASP A 151 -21.72 10.99 -11.15
N CYS A 152 -21.69 11.86 -12.17
CA CYS A 152 -22.87 12.43 -12.85
C CYS A 152 -23.56 13.62 -12.14
N THR A 153 -22.77 14.61 -11.71
CA THR A 153 -23.26 15.97 -11.44
C THR A 153 -22.88 16.91 -12.58
N LEU A 154 -23.85 17.75 -12.97
CA LEU A 154 -23.67 18.82 -13.95
C LEU A 154 -23.22 20.10 -13.24
N TYR A 155 -22.15 20.72 -13.74
CA TYR A 155 -21.54 21.94 -13.22
C TYR A 155 -21.43 23.01 -14.30
N ARG A 156 -21.32 24.27 -13.91
CA ARG A 156 -20.86 25.32 -14.83
C ARG A 156 -19.36 25.16 -15.07
N LYS A 157 -18.93 25.34 -16.32
CA LYS A 157 -17.52 25.30 -16.69
C LYS A 157 -16.68 26.32 -15.92
N GLU A 158 -17.21 27.50 -15.63
CA GLU A 158 -16.49 28.53 -14.85
C GLU A 158 -16.10 28.02 -13.45
N ASP A 159 -17.03 27.34 -12.76
CA ASP A 159 -16.85 26.81 -11.42
C ASP A 159 -15.82 25.66 -11.46
N VAL A 160 -15.94 24.78 -12.46
CA VAL A 160 -14.98 23.69 -12.71
C VAL A 160 -13.58 24.22 -13.01
N LYS A 161 -13.46 25.22 -13.90
CA LYS A 161 -12.17 25.82 -14.27
C LYS A 161 -11.51 26.44 -13.05
N LYS A 162 -12.25 27.20 -12.24
CA LYS A 162 -11.72 27.81 -11.02
C LYS A 162 -11.12 26.76 -10.10
N LEU A 163 -11.88 25.70 -9.80
CA LEU A 163 -11.43 24.63 -8.92
C LEU A 163 -10.16 23.92 -9.42
N ILE A 164 -10.05 23.68 -10.72
CA ILE A 164 -8.91 22.95 -11.31
C ILE A 164 -7.70 23.86 -11.56
N LEU A 165 -7.91 25.14 -11.86
CA LEU A 165 -6.83 26.12 -12.05
C LEU A 165 -6.16 26.49 -10.72
N GLU A 166 -6.92 26.55 -9.63
CA GLU A 166 -6.39 26.78 -8.27
C GLU A 166 -5.67 25.54 -7.69
N GLU A 167 -5.68 24.41 -8.40
CA GLU A 167 -5.03 23.20 -7.94
C GLU A 167 -3.53 23.18 -8.32
N GLU A 168 -2.69 23.44 -7.31
CA GLU A 168 -1.22 23.40 -7.43
C GLU A 168 -0.69 21.96 -7.52
N THR A 169 -1.40 20.98 -6.96
CA THR A 169 -0.96 19.59 -6.98
C THR A 169 -1.29 18.92 -8.31
N THR A 170 -0.41 18.02 -8.76
CA THR A 170 -0.66 17.27 -10.00
C THR A 170 -1.83 16.30 -9.80
N ILE A 171 -2.92 16.51 -10.55
CA ILE A 171 -4.10 15.64 -10.56
C ILE A 171 -3.76 14.36 -11.33
N LYS A 172 -3.67 13.22 -10.63
CA LYS A 172 -3.17 11.97 -11.23
C LYS A 172 -4.25 11.07 -11.82
N ASN A 173 -5.48 11.16 -11.33
CA ASN A 173 -6.62 10.33 -11.74
C ASN A 173 -7.93 10.93 -11.17
N PRO A 174 -9.11 10.37 -11.52
CA PRO A 174 -10.40 10.88 -11.03
C PRO A 174 -10.52 10.93 -9.50
N ASN A 175 -10.00 9.94 -8.76
CA ASN A 175 -10.05 9.98 -7.29
C ASN A 175 -9.24 11.14 -6.71
N PHE A 176 -8.10 11.50 -7.32
CA PHE A 176 -7.35 12.70 -6.93
C PHE A 176 -8.13 13.97 -7.27
N LEU A 177 -8.81 14.00 -8.42
CA LEU A 177 -9.65 15.13 -8.82
C LEU A 177 -10.82 15.35 -7.85
N GLU A 178 -11.46 14.28 -7.39
CA GLU A 178 -12.49 14.39 -6.36
C GLU A 178 -11.86 14.84 -5.02
N ALA A 179 -10.82 14.15 -4.55
CA ALA A 179 -10.19 14.38 -3.25
C ALA A 179 -9.51 15.75 -3.07
N MET A 180 -9.35 16.55 -4.13
CA MET A 180 -8.80 17.91 -4.03
C MET A 180 -9.69 18.85 -3.18
N ILE A 181 -10.98 18.53 -3.09
CA ILE A 181 -11.93 19.19 -2.20
C ILE A 181 -12.03 18.38 -0.92
N THR A 182 -11.52 18.92 0.18
CA THR A 182 -11.49 18.31 1.51
C THR A 182 -12.56 18.91 2.43
N ALA A 183 -12.75 18.34 3.61
CA ALA A 183 -13.70 18.88 4.58
C ALA A 183 -13.29 20.29 5.06
N GLU A 184 -12.00 20.57 5.07
CA GLU A 184 -11.39 21.81 5.53
C GLU A 184 -11.47 22.92 4.47
N ASN A 185 -11.20 22.60 3.19
CA ASN A 185 -11.11 23.62 2.14
C ASN A 185 -12.41 23.85 1.34
N LYS A 186 -13.40 22.96 1.44
CA LYS A 186 -14.59 23.02 0.55
C LYS A 186 -15.39 24.31 0.64
N LYS A 187 -15.45 24.95 1.82
CA LYS A 187 -16.18 26.22 2.01
C LYS A 187 -15.47 27.42 1.39
N GLU A 188 -14.15 27.37 1.32
CA GLU A 188 -13.32 28.43 0.75
C GLU A 188 -13.24 28.30 -0.77
N ARG A 189 -13.10 27.07 -1.27
CA ARG A 189 -12.97 26.79 -2.71
C ARG A 189 -14.30 26.83 -3.47
N ILE A 190 -15.41 26.46 -2.82
CA ILE A 190 -16.73 26.39 -3.44
C ILE A 190 -17.62 27.52 -2.89
N VAL A 191 -17.74 28.57 -3.69
CA VAL A 191 -18.47 29.80 -3.33
C VAL A 191 -19.98 29.58 -3.25
N ARG A 192 -20.54 28.81 -4.21
CA ARG A 192 -21.98 28.55 -4.33
C ARG A 192 -22.42 27.54 -3.27
N THR A 193 -23.41 27.87 -2.46
CA THR A 193 -23.70 27.13 -1.21
C THR A 193 -24.78 26.06 -1.33
N LYS A 194 -25.47 26.01 -2.48
CA LYS A 194 -26.58 25.08 -2.70
C LYS A 194 -26.26 24.03 -3.77
N MET A 195 -26.94 22.91 -3.69
CA MET A 195 -26.96 21.84 -4.69
C MET A 195 -28.40 21.55 -5.07
N ALA A 196 -28.60 21.00 -6.27
CA ALA A 196 -29.90 20.54 -6.74
C ALA A 196 -29.85 19.10 -7.22
N ALA A 197 -31.00 18.44 -7.22
CA ALA A 197 -31.20 17.12 -7.80
C ALA A 197 -32.67 16.94 -8.22
N TRP A 198 -32.94 15.91 -9.02
CA TRP A 198 -34.32 15.47 -9.24
C TRP A 198 -34.91 14.90 -7.95
N LYS A 199 -36.25 14.88 -7.85
CA LYS A 199 -36.94 14.22 -6.73
C LYS A 199 -36.52 12.77 -6.54
N GLU A 200 -36.27 12.06 -7.62
CA GLU A 200 -35.78 10.69 -7.59
C GLU A 200 -34.43 10.59 -8.29
N SER A 201 -33.49 9.87 -7.67
CA SER A 201 -32.18 9.61 -8.25
C SER A 201 -32.28 8.88 -9.59
N CYS A 202 -31.60 9.41 -10.60
CA CYS A 202 -31.57 8.89 -11.95
C CYS A 202 -30.45 7.88 -12.20
N ALA A 203 -29.51 7.71 -11.27
CA ALA A 203 -28.30 6.90 -11.49
C ALA A 203 -27.91 6.06 -10.27
N VAL A 204 -27.16 4.98 -10.51
CA VAL A 204 -26.49 4.17 -9.48
C VAL A 204 -25.05 3.92 -9.86
N VAL A 205 -24.19 3.79 -8.84
CA VAL A 205 -22.76 3.46 -9.00
C VAL A 205 -22.57 1.99 -8.61
N ILE A 206 -22.25 1.14 -9.58
CA ILE A 206 -22.04 -0.29 -9.35
C ILE A 206 -20.60 -0.53 -8.88
N THR A 207 -20.43 -0.69 -7.57
CA THR A 207 -19.12 -0.78 -6.91
C THR A 207 -18.50 -2.19 -6.98
N VAL A 208 -18.18 -2.64 -8.19
CA VAL A 208 -17.45 -3.91 -8.43
C VAL A 208 -16.18 -3.65 -9.23
N ASN A 209 -15.09 -4.37 -8.92
CA ASN A 209 -13.85 -4.36 -9.70
C ASN A 209 -13.18 -2.97 -9.81
N ARG A 210 -12.72 -2.43 -8.68
CA ARG A 210 -12.04 -1.13 -8.68
C ARG A 210 -10.59 -1.28 -9.17
N VAL A 211 -10.20 -0.43 -10.11
CA VAL A 211 -8.90 -0.50 -10.83
C VAL A 211 -7.80 0.39 -10.20
N GLN A 212 -8.11 1.09 -9.10
CA GLN A 212 -7.19 2.05 -8.46
C GLN A 212 -6.88 1.65 -7.00
N ASP A 213 -5.60 1.74 -6.61
CA ASP A 213 -5.06 1.22 -5.35
C ASP A 213 -5.20 2.15 -4.13
N THR A 214 -5.79 3.35 -4.28
CA THR A 214 -5.64 4.41 -3.27
C THR A 214 -6.47 4.21 -2.01
N HIS A 215 -7.67 3.60 -2.05
CA HIS A 215 -8.49 3.31 -0.86
C HIS A 215 -9.14 1.90 -0.95
N PRO A 216 -8.61 0.87 -0.24
CA PRO A 216 -9.16 -0.47 -0.29
C PRO A 216 -10.44 -0.58 0.57
N ASN A 217 -11.58 -0.85 -0.07
CA ASN A 217 -12.80 -1.29 0.62
C ASN A 217 -12.96 -2.82 0.54
N ASP A 218 -13.56 -3.41 1.58
CA ASP A 218 -13.70 -4.85 1.88
C ASP A 218 -14.43 -5.74 0.82
N PHE A 219 -14.82 -5.20 -0.33
CA PHE A 219 -15.76 -5.85 -1.26
C PHE A 219 -15.08 -6.73 -2.33
N ASP A 220 -13.79 -6.55 -2.61
CA ASP A 220 -13.18 -6.89 -3.92
C ASP A 220 -12.53 -8.29 -4.08
N ALA A 221 -13.04 -9.33 -3.40
CA ALA A 221 -12.45 -10.68 -3.45
C ALA A 221 -13.37 -11.78 -4.01
N CYS A 222 -14.32 -11.43 -4.89
CA CYS A 222 -15.20 -12.40 -5.55
C CYS A 222 -14.77 -12.56 -7.01
N MET A 223 -13.94 -13.57 -7.32
CA MET A 223 -13.57 -13.89 -8.71
C MET A 223 -14.82 -14.21 -9.54
N ALA A 224 -15.15 -13.26 -10.42
CA ALA A 224 -16.07 -13.27 -11.56
C ALA A 224 -16.15 -11.86 -12.19
N THR A 225 -15.80 -10.82 -11.45
CA THR A 225 -15.80 -9.43 -11.94
C THR A 225 -14.40 -8.87 -12.18
N ASP A 226 -13.32 -9.65 -12.15
CA ASP A 226 -11.99 -9.11 -12.48
C ASP A 226 -11.95 -8.55 -13.91
N ILE A 227 -11.12 -7.52 -14.13
CA ILE A 227 -11.02 -6.78 -15.40
C ILE A 227 -10.86 -7.67 -16.63
N TYR A 228 -10.10 -8.77 -16.55
CA TYR A 228 -9.86 -9.67 -17.68
C TYR A 228 -11.07 -10.57 -17.97
N SER A 229 -11.71 -11.08 -16.92
CA SER A 229 -12.97 -11.82 -17.06
C SER A 229 -14.09 -10.97 -17.66
N LEU A 230 -14.17 -9.69 -17.26
CA LEU A 230 -15.15 -8.75 -17.81
C LEU A 230 -14.84 -8.38 -19.26
N ASP A 231 -13.57 -8.19 -19.61
CA ASP A 231 -13.16 -7.96 -20.99
C ASP A 231 -13.58 -9.14 -21.89
N ARG A 232 -13.27 -10.38 -21.47
CA ARG A 232 -13.69 -11.61 -22.18
C ARG A 232 -15.21 -11.71 -22.34
N LEU A 233 -15.98 -11.34 -21.32
CA LEU A 233 -17.44 -11.34 -21.40
C LEU A 233 -17.95 -10.35 -22.46
N TYR A 234 -17.32 -9.18 -22.54
CA TYR A 234 -17.70 -8.13 -23.48
C TYR A 234 -17.19 -8.41 -24.89
N ASN A 235 -15.88 -8.52 -25.07
CA ASN A 235 -15.23 -8.64 -26.36
C ASN A 235 -15.50 -10.00 -27.01
N ASP A 236 -15.17 -11.10 -26.32
CA ASP A 236 -15.23 -12.45 -26.90
C ASP A 236 -16.66 -13.01 -26.92
N LYS A 237 -17.40 -12.85 -25.81
CA LYS A 237 -18.75 -13.43 -25.66
C LYS A 237 -19.89 -12.51 -26.10
N GLY A 238 -19.59 -11.24 -26.40
CA GLY A 238 -20.58 -10.26 -26.84
C GLY A 238 -21.70 -10.06 -25.83
N ASN A 239 -21.36 -9.98 -24.54
CA ASN A 239 -22.30 -9.74 -23.46
C ASN A 239 -22.20 -8.28 -22.97
N THR A 240 -23.29 -7.72 -22.48
CA THR A 240 -23.37 -6.35 -21.93
C THR A 240 -24.17 -6.36 -20.63
N LEU A 241 -24.18 -5.26 -19.88
CA LEU A 241 -25.13 -5.14 -18.77
C LEU A 241 -26.55 -4.96 -19.30
N ASN A 242 -27.50 -5.54 -18.57
CA ASN A 242 -28.92 -5.39 -18.82
C ASN A 242 -29.44 -4.14 -18.11
N ILE A 243 -29.25 -2.98 -18.74
CA ILE A 243 -29.61 -1.68 -18.18
C ILE A 243 -31.11 -1.57 -17.84
N GLU A 244 -31.99 -2.26 -18.58
CA GLU A 244 -33.43 -2.27 -18.30
C GLU A 244 -33.78 -3.01 -17.02
N ARG A 245 -33.13 -4.15 -16.77
CA ARG A 245 -33.29 -4.88 -15.51
C ARG A 245 -32.67 -4.15 -14.34
N ILE A 246 -31.59 -3.41 -14.57
CA ILE A 246 -30.95 -2.57 -13.56
C ILE A 246 -31.86 -1.39 -13.20
N ALA A 247 -32.47 -0.74 -14.20
CA ALA A 247 -33.38 0.39 -14.03
C ALA A 247 -34.60 0.04 -13.16
N LYS A 248 -35.17 -1.15 -13.32
CA LYS A 248 -36.33 -1.63 -12.55
C LYS A 248 -36.05 -1.93 -11.07
N LYS A 249 -34.81 -1.80 -10.60
CA LYS A 249 -34.46 -2.11 -9.20
C LYS A 249 -34.56 -0.88 -8.32
N GLU A 250 -35.34 -1.00 -7.26
CA GLU A 250 -35.40 0.00 -6.21
C GLU A 250 -34.13 -0.01 -5.34
N THR A 251 -33.67 1.19 -4.98
CA THR A 251 -32.55 1.39 -4.07
C THR A 251 -32.74 2.68 -3.30
N ASN A 252 -32.23 2.67 -2.08
CA ASN A 252 -32.05 3.87 -1.26
C ASN A 252 -30.57 4.27 -1.12
N LYS A 253 -29.69 3.70 -1.95
CA LYS A 253 -28.25 3.93 -1.95
C LYS A 253 -27.77 4.33 -3.33
N VAL A 254 -26.82 5.26 -3.35
CA VAL A 254 -26.05 5.61 -4.55
C VAL A 254 -25.17 4.44 -4.98
N HIS A 255 -24.37 3.93 -4.04
CA HIS A 255 -23.43 2.85 -4.28
C HIS A 255 -24.11 1.50 -4.05
N VAL A 256 -24.12 0.68 -5.10
CA VAL A 256 -24.77 -0.63 -5.10
C VAL A 256 -23.75 -1.74 -5.39
N GLY A 257 -24.08 -2.97 -4.98
CA GLY A 257 -23.18 -4.11 -5.09
C GLY A 257 -23.39 -4.94 -6.36
N ALA A 258 -22.73 -6.11 -6.40
CA ALA A 258 -22.78 -7.05 -7.51
C ALA A 258 -24.20 -7.53 -7.89
N GLU A 259 -25.20 -7.35 -7.01
CA GLU A 259 -26.60 -7.63 -7.34
C GLU A 259 -27.17 -6.71 -8.43
N TYR A 260 -26.51 -5.59 -8.75
CA TYR A 260 -26.81 -4.72 -9.88
C TYR A 260 -25.96 -5.03 -11.11
N PHE A 261 -24.96 -5.91 -11.01
CA PHE A 261 -24.15 -6.38 -12.14
C PHE A 261 -24.89 -7.48 -12.91
N ILE A 262 -25.98 -7.10 -13.60
CA ILE A 262 -26.87 -8.03 -14.30
C ILE A 262 -26.46 -8.09 -15.77
N LEU A 263 -25.97 -9.23 -16.23
CA LEU A 263 -25.64 -9.44 -17.65
C LEU A 263 -26.89 -9.63 -18.51
N ARG A 264 -26.84 -9.19 -19.77
CA ARG A 264 -27.89 -9.35 -20.77
C ARG A 264 -28.03 -10.82 -21.20
N LYS A 265 -26.91 -11.49 -21.44
CA LYS A 265 -26.84 -12.94 -21.67
C LYS A 265 -26.49 -13.65 -20.36
N TYR A 266 -27.24 -14.70 -20.03
CA TYR A 266 -27.01 -15.48 -18.80
C TYR A 266 -25.67 -16.23 -18.86
N GLU A 267 -24.89 -16.16 -17.78
CA GLU A 267 -23.62 -16.86 -17.62
C GLU A 267 -23.60 -17.59 -16.27
N LYS A 268 -23.23 -18.89 -16.26
CA LYS A 268 -23.35 -19.79 -15.09
C LYS A 268 -22.58 -19.31 -13.84
N GLY A 269 -21.67 -18.35 -13.97
CA GLY A 269 -20.92 -17.71 -12.87
C GLY A 269 -21.63 -16.55 -12.14
N PHE A 270 -22.71 -15.98 -12.71
CA PHE A 270 -23.33 -14.72 -12.23
C PHE A 270 -24.74 -14.90 -11.61
N SER A 271 -25.15 -16.12 -11.24
CA SER A 271 -26.49 -16.40 -10.73
C SER A 271 -26.69 -16.09 -9.24
N LYS A 272 -27.90 -15.59 -8.87
CA LYS A 272 -28.30 -15.22 -7.48
C LYS A 272 -28.06 -16.33 -6.45
N GLY A 273 -28.24 -17.61 -6.83
CA GLY A 273 -28.12 -18.76 -5.92
C GLY A 273 -26.67 -19.05 -5.47
N ASN A 274 -25.70 -18.82 -6.36
CA ASN A 274 -24.27 -19.00 -6.04
C ASN A 274 -23.72 -17.83 -5.22
N ILE A 275 -24.27 -16.62 -5.38
CA ILE A 275 -23.93 -15.42 -4.60
C ILE A 275 -24.40 -15.60 -3.14
N LEU A 276 -25.61 -16.12 -2.91
CA LEU A 276 -26.18 -16.32 -1.58
C LEU A 276 -25.47 -17.45 -0.78
N LYS A 277 -25.23 -18.61 -1.42
CA LYS A 277 -24.44 -19.71 -0.82
C LYS A 277 -23.01 -19.26 -0.44
N LYS A 278 -22.40 -18.36 -1.23
CA LYS A 278 -21.06 -17.81 -0.93
C LYS A 278 -21.08 -16.71 0.14
N ARG A 279 -22.18 -15.94 0.29
CA ARG A 279 -22.35 -14.94 1.37
C ARG A 279 -22.32 -15.59 2.75
N ILE A 280 -22.98 -16.74 2.90
CA ILE A 280 -22.95 -17.57 4.13
C ILE A 280 -21.51 -18.09 4.38
N LYS A 281 -20.84 -18.61 3.35
CA LYS A 281 -19.42 -19.05 3.43
C LYS A 281 -18.45 -17.90 3.79
N ARG A 282 -18.81 -16.65 3.50
CA ARG A 282 -17.99 -15.43 3.75
C ARG A 282 -18.17 -14.89 5.18
N ILE A 283 -19.34 -15.03 5.79
CA ILE A 283 -19.53 -14.78 7.24
C ILE A 283 -18.60 -15.72 8.03
N PHE A 284 -18.58 -17.00 7.68
CA PHE A 284 -17.65 -17.97 8.27
C PHE A 284 -16.15 -17.67 8.01
N LYS A 285 -15.79 -17.00 6.89
CA LYS A 285 -14.41 -16.53 6.63
C LYS A 285 -14.05 -15.18 7.28
N LYS A 286 -15.01 -14.33 7.65
CA LYS A 286 -14.76 -13.05 8.34
C LYS A 286 -14.48 -13.24 9.83
N ILE A 287 -15.06 -14.28 10.46
CA ILE A 287 -14.78 -14.65 11.84
C ILE A 287 -13.26 -14.81 12.09
N PRO A 288 -12.48 -15.60 11.34
CA PRO A 288 -11.03 -15.71 11.57
C PRO A 288 -10.24 -14.42 11.27
N LEU A 289 -10.71 -13.51 10.41
CA LEU A 289 -10.03 -12.23 10.14
C LEU A 289 -10.27 -11.21 11.27
N PHE A 290 -11.49 -11.15 11.80
CA PHE A 290 -11.82 -10.37 12.99
C PHE A 290 -11.11 -10.93 14.23
N CYS A 291 -11.12 -12.26 14.43
CA CYS A 291 -10.33 -12.92 15.47
C CYS A 291 -8.84 -12.66 15.30
N LYS A 292 -8.29 -12.62 14.06
CA LYS A 292 -6.90 -12.23 13.80
C LYS A 292 -6.63 -10.75 14.16
N ARG A 293 -7.56 -9.83 13.90
CA ARG A 293 -7.43 -8.41 14.29
C ARG A 293 -7.48 -8.25 15.81
N ILE A 294 -8.43 -8.90 16.48
CA ILE A 294 -8.50 -8.94 17.95
C ILE A 294 -7.22 -9.56 18.52
N TYR A 295 -6.78 -10.71 17.99
CA TYR A 295 -5.55 -11.35 18.42
C TYR A 295 -4.35 -10.44 18.26
N ARG A 296 -4.17 -9.78 17.10
CA ARG A 296 -3.08 -8.81 16.89
C ARG A 296 -3.15 -7.64 17.86
N PHE A 297 -4.34 -7.12 18.13
CA PHE A 297 -4.54 -6.04 19.09
C PHE A 297 -4.19 -6.47 20.52
N ALA A 298 -4.71 -7.63 20.96
CA ALA A 298 -4.43 -8.21 22.27
C ALA A 298 -2.94 -8.55 22.43
N GLU A 299 -2.33 -9.16 21.41
CA GLU A 299 -0.91 -9.53 21.38
C GLU A 299 -0.02 -8.28 21.46
N ARG A 300 -0.33 -7.24 20.69
CA ARG A 300 0.37 -5.96 20.76
C ARG A 300 0.29 -5.34 22.16
N ARG A 301 -0.90 -5.33 22.77
CA ARG A 301 -1.07 -4.82 24.14
C ARG A 301 -0.30 -5.65 25.16
N TYR A 302 -0.33 -6.97 25.04
CA TYR A 302 0.41 -7.88 25.92
C TYR A 302 1.92 -7.66 25.82
N TYR A 303 2.45 -7.53 24.61
CA TYR A 303 3.87 -7.18 24.39
C TYR A 303 4.23 -5.82 24.98
N LEU A 304 3.45 -4.76 24.70
CA LEU A 304 3.72 -3.40 25.21
C LEU A 304 3.62 -3.31 26.74
N ALA A 305 2.81 -4.16 27.37
CA ALA A 305 2.72 -4.28 28.82
C ALA A 305 3.84 -5.15 29.43
N GLY A 306 4.83 -5.58 28.64
CA GLY A 306 5.94 -6.40 29.12
C GLY A 306 5.62 -7.89 29.29
N GLY A 307 4.50 -8.39 28.75
CA GLY A 307 4.05 -9.78 28.98
C GLY A 307 5.02 -10.88 28.53
N TYR A 308 5.97 -10.57 27.64
CA TYR A 308 7.02 -11.50 27.21
C TYR A 308 8.37 -11.30 27.92
N GLN A 309 8.51 -10.30 28.79
CA GLN A 309 9.75 -10.05 29.53
C GLN A 309 10.14 -11.31 30.33
N GLY A 310 11.44 -11.63 30.32
CA GLY A 310 11.98 -12.81 31.00
C GLY A 310 11.68 -14.15 30.33
N ARG A 311 10.90 -14.21 29.24
CA ARG A 311 10.65 -15.47 28.51
C ARG A 311 11.87 -15.99 27.74
N LEU A 312 12.74 -15.07 27.32
CA LEU A 312 14.07 -15.36 26.78
C LEU A 312 15.07 -14.42 27.46
N ARG A 313 16.23 -14.96 27.82
CA ARG A 313 17.34 -14.17 28.35
C ARG A 313 18.12 -13.56 27.19
N ILE A 314 17.75 -12.33 26.81
CA ILE A 314 18.46 -11.54 25.82
C ILE A 314 19.15 -10.40 26.56
N LEU A 315 20.47 -10.31 26.45
CA LEU A 315 21.24 -9.20 26.99
C LEU A 315 20.78 -7.89 26.36
N THR A 316 20.75 -6.83 27.16
CA THR A 316 20.54 -5.46 26.69
C THR A 316 21.67 -5.04 25.74
N PRO A 317 21.51 -3.95 24.95
CA PRO A 317 22.61 -3.40 24.16
C PRO A 317 23.89 -3.16 24.98
N GLU A 318 23.74 -2.64 26.18
CA GLU A 318 24.86 -2.30 27.09
C GLU A 318 25.59 -3.54 27.61
N GLU A 319 24.84 -4.55 28.08
CA GLU A 319 25.40 -5.83 28.52
C GLU A 319 26.04 -6.58 27.36
N THR A 320 25.43 -6.52 26.17
CA THR A 320 25.99 -7.12 24.96
C THR A 320 27.34 -6.49 24.61
N LEU A 321 27.43 -5.16 24.64
CA LEU A 321 28.66 -4.46 24.33
C LEU A 321 29.76 -4.77 25.36
N THR A 322 29.42 -4.76 26.63
CA THR A 322 30.31 -5.18 27.73
C THR A 322 30.80 -6.63 27.56
N LEU A 323 29.93 -7.53 27.11
CA LEU A 323 30.31 -8.92 26.81
C LEU A 323 31.36 -9.00 25.68
N LEU A 324 31.18 -8.21 24.62
CA LEU A 324 32.09 -8.18 23.48
C LEU A 324 33.46 -7.57 23.83
N GLU A 325 33.49 -6.63 24.78
CA GLU A 325 34.73 -6.02 25.29
C GLU A 325 35.51 -6.96 26.19
N THR A 326 34.81 -7.78 26.98
CA THR A 326 35.42 -8.62 28.02
C THR A 326 35.72 -10.04 27.57
N LYS A 327 35.08 -10.54 26.51
CA LYS A 327 35.22 -11.92 26.04
C LYS A 327 35.56 -12.00 24.57
N LYS A 328 36.54 -12.87 24.26
CA LYS A 328 36.86 -13.22 22.87
C LYS A 328 35.85 -14.25 22.34
N ILE A 329 34.77 -13.74 21.76
CA ILE A 329 33.69 -14.56 21.17
C ILE A 329 33.45 -14.21 19.71
N SER A 330 32.91 -15.17 18.97
CA SER A 330 32.23 -14.97 17.70
C SER A 330 30.75 -14.66 17.95
N PHE A 331 30.08 -14.00 17.01
CA PHE A 331 28.64 -13.83 17.10
C PHE A 331 27.96 -13.76 15.74
N LEU A 332 26.71 -14.25 15.70
CA LEU A 332 25.80 -14.16 14.57
C LEU A 332 24.44 -13.67 15.03
N ARG A 333 23.63 -13.11 14.13
CA ARG A 333 22.37 -12.45 14.51
C ARG A 333 21.16 -13.04 13.78
N TYR A 334 19.97 -12.95 14.36
CA TYR A 334 18.72 -13.36 13.70
C TYR A 334 17.75 -12.17 13.63
N GLY A 335 17.50 -11.65 12.44
CA GLY A 335 16.48 -10.63 12.19
C GLY A 335 15.18 -11.20 11.65
N ASP A 336 14.30 -10.31 11.19
CA ASP A 336 13.08 -10.66 10.47
C ASP A 336 13.37 -11.42 9.18
N GLY A 337 14.45 -11.06 8.48
CA GLY A 337 14.88 -11.71 7.24
C GLY A 337 15.27 -13.18 7.44
N GLU A 338 16.08 -13.48 8.46
CA GLU A 338 16.45 -14.87 8.78
C GLU A 338 15.23 -15.69 9.20
N ILE A 339 14.35 -15.14 10.05
CA ILE A 339 13.11 -15.80 10.45
C ILE A 339 12.21 -16.08 9.22
N ALA A 340 12.14 -15.15 8.27
CA ALA A 340 11.38 -15.35 7.04
C ALA A 340 11.90 -16.53 6.21
N ILE A 341 13.22 -16.67 6.04
CA ILE A 341 13.83 -17.81 5.34
C ILE A 341 13.60 -19.13 6.09
N MET A 342 13.71 -19.12 7.42
CA MET A 342 13.40 -20.29 8.25
C MET A 342 11.94 -20.73 8.13
N GLN A 343 11.05 -19.81 7.73
CA GLN A 343 9.62 -20.05 7.49
C GLN A 343 9.28 -20.31 6.02
N GLY A 344 10.25 -20.54 5.14
CA GLY A 344 10.00 -20.89 3.74
C GLY A 344 9.83 -19.70 2.78
N LYS A 345 10.23 -18.48 3.18
CA LYS A 345 10.03 -17.26 2.38
C LYS A 345 11.34 -16.73 1.81
N SER A 346 11.24 -16.08 0.65
CA SER A 346 12.35 -15.29 0.08
C SER A 346 12.38 -13.88 0.66
N ILE A 347 13.55 -13.24 0.67
CA ILE A 347 13.75 -11.84 1.05
C ILE A 347 14.46 -11.07 -0.08
N PRO A 348 14.48 -9.73 -0.09
CA PRO A 348 14.91 -8.94 -1.25
C PRO A 348 16.31 -9.25 -1.82
N PHE A 349 17.24 -9.70 -0.98
CA PHE A 349 18.62 -10.00 -1.35
C PHE A 349 19.00 -11.49 -1.19
N GLN A 350 18.06 -12.35 -0.79
CA GLN A 350 18.28 -13.79 -0.68
C GLN A 350 16.98 -14.56 -0.97
N LYS A 351 16.97 -15.28 -2.10
CA LYS A 351 15.93 -16.23 -2.43
C LYS A 351 15.91 -17.35 -1.39
N TYR A 352 14.72 -17.88 -1.13
CA TYR A 352 14.55 -19.06 -0.30
C TYR A 352 15.40 -20.21 -0.85
N ASP A 353 16.13 -20.83 0.05
CA ASP A 353 16.93 -22.03 -0.19
C ASP A 353 16.69 -22.98 0.99
N ALA A 354 16.33 -24.23 0.69
CA ALA A 354 15.96 -25.21 1.71
C ALA A 354 17.16 -25.61 2.59
N GLN A 355 18.37 -25.65 2.02
CA GLN A 355 19.59 -25.97 2.75
C GLN A 355 19.96 -24.81 3.68
N LEU A 356 19.91 -23.56 3.21
CA LEU A 356 20.10 -22.38 4.06
C LEU A 356 19.09 -22.37 5.22
N SER A 357 17.80 -22.58 4.91
CA SER A 357 16.74 -22.63 5.92
C SER A 357 17.00 -23.71 6.98
N LYS A 358 17.40 -24.91 6.56
CA LYS A 358 17.79 -26.00 7.47
C LYS A 358 18.98 -25.62 8.33
N ARG A 359 20.04 -25.02 7.74
CA ARG A 359 21.23 -24.57 8.46
C ARG A 359 20.91 -23.51 9.51
N LEU A 360 20.11 -22.51 9.18
CA LEU A 360 19.66 -21.49 10.13
C LEU A 360 18.87 -22.11 11.30
N ASN A 361 17.96 -23.04 11.01
CA ASN A 361 17.23 -23.77 12.06
C ASN A 361 18.15 -24.57 12.99
N GLN A 362 19.18 -25.21 12.43
CA GLN A 362 20.18 -25.95 13.22
C GLN A 362 21.00 -25.02 14.09
N ILE A 363 21.59 -23.97 13.50
CA ILE A 363 22.43 -23.00 14.20
C ILE A 363 21.70 -22.35 15.36
N LEU A 364 20.43 -21.92 15.18
CA LEU A 364 19.66 -21.31 16.26
C LEU A 364 19.48 -22.22 17.49
N ARG A 365 19.49 -23.55 17.28
CA ARG A 365 19.32 -24.57 18.33
C ARG A 365 20.64 -25.09 18.88
N MET A 366 21.73 -24.92 18.16
CA MET A 366 23.05 -25.37 18.57
C MET A 366 23.69 -24.26 19.41
N GLY A 367 23.93 -24.54 20.69
CA GLY A 367 24.75 -23.67 21.54
C GLY A 367 26.23 -23.95 21.28
N ASP A 368 27.08 -22.94 21.45
CA ASP A 368 28.52 -23.09 21.48
C ASP A 368 29.12 -22.03 22.42
N LYS A 369 30.06 -22.44 23.28
CA LYS A 369 30.69 -21.56 24.26
C LYS A 369 31.43 -20.38 23.64
N ASN A 370 31.91 -20.52 22.40
CA ASN A 370 32.69 -19.52 21.67
C ASN A 370 31.85 -18.69 20.70
N LEU A 371 30.55 -18.99 20.56
CA LEU A 371 29.64 -18.32 19.64
C LEU A 371 28.37 -17.86 20.36
N LYS A 372 28.11 -16.56 20.34
CA LYS A 372 26.83 -16.02 20.81
C LYS A 372 25.84 -15.82 19.67
N ILE A 373 24.58 -16.17 19.95
CA ILE A 373 23.47 -15.96 19.03
C ILE A 373 22.76 -14.68 19.41
N GLY A 374 22.58 -13.79 18.44
CA GLY A 374 21.89 -12.53 18.59
C GLY A 374 20.42 -12.63 18.23
N ILE A 375 19.57 -12.04 19.06
CA ILE A 375 18.13 -11.84 18.84
C ILE A 375 17.83 -10.38 19.16
N PRO A 376 17.02 -9.65 18.36
CA PRO A 376 16.68 -8.28 18.68
C PRO A 376 16.01 -8.20 20.06
N TYR A 377 16.63 -7.49 21.00
CA TYR A 377 16.13 -7.36 22.36
C TYR A 377 14.69 -6.85 22.37
N TYR A 378 14.40 -5.90 21.48
CA TYR A 378 13.07 -5.31 21.34
C TYR A 378 11.99 -6.28 20.82
N TYR A 379 12.34 -7.47 20.31
CA TYR A 379 11.31 -8.43 19.89
C TYR A 379 10.54 -8.98 21.08
N ILE A 380 11.21 -9.17 22.22
CA ILE A 380 10.66 -9.78 23.44
C ILE A 380 10.36 -8.71 24.49
N ASN A 381 11.25 -7.73 24.63
CA ASN A 381 11.13 -6.66 25.60
C ASN A 381 10.65 -5.38 24.88
N PRO A 382 9.85 -4.50 25.50
CA PRO A 382 9.46 -3.21 24.91
C PRO A 382 10.29 -2.03 25.46
N PRO A 383 11.48 -1.69 24.92
CA PRO A 383 12.23 -0.52 25.35
C PRO A 383 11.43 0.78 25.16
N GLY A 384 11.55 1.69 26.13
CA GLY A 384 10.86 2.98 26.10
C GLY A 384 11.42 3.97 25.07
N ASN A 385 12.69 3.81 24.68
CA ASN A 385 13.45 4.74 23.85
C ASN A 385 13.60 4.29 22.37
N LEU A 386 12.78 3.35 21.89
CA LEU A 386 12.72 3.04 20.46
C LEU A 386 12.17 4.22 19.66
N ASN A 387 12.65 4.40 18.43
CA ASN A 387 12.01 5.36 17.52
C ASN A 387 10.58 4.92 17.15
N SER A 388 9.79 5.88 16.70
CA SER A 388 8.35 5.69 16.44
C SER A 388 8.08 4.58 15.42
N TYR A 389 8.89 4.47 14.36
CA TYR A 389 8.77 3.45 13.33
C TYR A 389 9.05 2.05 13.90
N VAL A 390 10.18 1.87 14.58
CA VAL A 390 10.57 0.57 15.15
C VAL A 390 9.63 0.15 16.28
N LYS A 391 9.13 1.09 17.09
CA LYS A 391 8.08 0.83 18.08
C LYS A 391 6.79 0.30 17.44
N CYS A 392 6.38 0.88 16.30
CA CYS A 392 5.24 0.40 15.53
C CYS A 392 5.51 -1.00 14.96
N PHE A 393 6.68 -1.19 14.34
CA PHE A 393 7.12 -2.46 13.77
C PHE A 393 7.13 -3.58 14.83
N ALA A 394 7.73 -3.34 15.99
CA ALA A 394 7.80 -4.28 17.11
C ALA A 394 6.41 -4.78 17.56
N GLY A 395 5.43 -3.88 17.59
CA GLY A 395 4.04 -4.20 17.89
C GLY A 395 3.36 -5.13 16.88
N GLY A 396 3.92 -5.31 15.68
CA GLY A 396 3.42 -6.20 14.63
C GLY A 396 4.06 -7.61 14.60
N LEU A 397 5.06 -7.88 15.43
CA LEU A 397 5.91 -9.08 15.34
C LEU A 397 5.40 -10.33 16.09
N ALA A 398 4.08 -10.48 16.23
CA ALA A 398 3.45 -11.60 16.94
C ALA A 398 3.94 -12.98 16.46
N GLN A 399 4.08 -13.14 15.13
CA GLN A 399 4.51 -14.40 14.53
C GLN A 399 5.99 -14.70 14.81
N GLN A 400 6.84 -13.68 14.73
CA GLN A 400 8.27 -13.76 14.98
C GLN A 400 8.54 -14.06 16.46
N ARG A 401 7.86 -13.38 17.38
CA ARG A 401 7.91 -13.71 18.82
C ARG A 401 7.53 -15.15 19.10
N ARG A 402 6.36 -15.60 18.59
CA ARG A 402 5.92 -16.98 18.78
C ARG A 402 6.92 -17.98 18.19
N PHE A 403 7.51 -17.66 17.05
CA PHE A 403 8.53 -18.50 16.43
C PHE A 403 9.79 -18.59 17.30
N LEU A 404 10.32 -17.46 17.76
CA LEU A 404 11.51 -17.41 18.62
C LEU A 404 11.26 -18.14 19.94
N LEU A 405 10.14 -17.90 20.62
CA LEU A 405 9.79 -18.60 21.86
C LEU A 405 9.69 -20.13 21.70
N LYS A 406 9.38 -20.61 20.49
CA LYS A 406 9.34 -22.05 20.19
C LYS A 406 10.72 -22.62 19.86
N MET A 407 11.59 -21.81 19.27
CA MET A 407 12.84 -22.28 18.66
C MET A 407 14.06 -22.05 19.57
N CYS A 408 14.05 -20.96 20.32
CA CYS A 408 15.10 -20.57 21.26
C CYS A 408 15.00 -21.39 22.54
N LYS A 409 16.14 -21.63 23.17
CA LYS A 409 16.24 -22.32 24.45
C LYS A 409 16.09 -21.31 25.58
N SER A 410 15.23 -21.60 26.55
CA SER A 410 14.97 -20.71 27.69
C SER A 410 16.16 -20.55 28.65
N ASN A 411 17.09 -21.50 28.65
CA ASN A 411 18.29 -21.50 29.48
C ASN A 411 19.55 -20.96 28.78
N GLU A 412 19.43 -20.52 27.52
CA GLU A 412 20.54 -19.93 26.77
C GLU A 412 20.50 -18.40 26.91
N GLU A 413 21.68 -17.79 26.92
CA GLU A 413 21.82 -16.33 26.91
C GLU A 413 22.13 -15.84 25.49
N TYR A 414 21.21 -15.02 24.97
CA TYR A 414 21.30 -14.38 23.66
C TYR A 414 21.83 -12.96 23.79
N ILE A 415 22.50 -12.46 22.76
CA ILE A 415 22.93 -11.05 22.68
C ILE A 415 21.92 -10.21 21.90
N ASP A 416 21.96 -8.89 22.03
CA ASP A 416 21.13 -8.02 21.21
C ASP A 416 21.68 -7.91 19.77
N THR A 417 20.79 -8.09 18.79
CA THR A 417 21.10 -7.87 17.37
C THR A 417 21.25 -6.38 17.02
N CYS A 418 20.65 -5.49 17.82
CA CYS A 418 20.61 -4.05 17.55
C CYS A 418 21.97 -3.37 17.63
N ILE A 419 23.00 -4.01 18.20
CA ILE A 419 24.39 -3.51 18.24
C ILE A 419 24.99 -3.22 16.84
N THR A 420 24.31 -3.60 15.76
CA THR A 420 24.72 -3.35 14.38
C THR A 420 23.82 -2.35 13.66
N GLN A 421 22.87 -1.73 14.37
CA GLN A 421 21.87 -0.82 13.82
C GLN A 421 21.27 0.07 14.94
N MET A 422 22.12 0.52 15.87
CA MET A 422 21.68 1.26 17.05
C MET A 422 21.06 2.61 16.68
N TYR A 423 21.71 3.35 15.77
CA TYR A 423 21.27 4.69 15.37
C TYR A 423 19.89 4.66 14.71
N GLN A 424 19.66 3.66 13.85
CA GLN A 424 18.37 3.46 13.18
C GLN A 424 17.29 2.80 14.05
N THR A 425 17.64 2.26 15.22
CA THR A 425 16.70 1.52 16.08
C THR A 425 16.14 2.38 17.22
N TYR A 426 17.00 3.16 17.87
CA TYR A 426 16.64 3.93 19.05
C TYR A 426 16.42 5.41 18.71
N GLU A 427 15.44 6.03 19.34
CA GLU A 427 15.19 7.47 19.25
C GLU A 427 16.32 8.22 19.97
N THR A 428 16.50 7.85 21.24
CA THR A 428 17.49 8.39 22.16
C THR A 428 18.36 7.27 22.71
N TYR A 429 19.67 7.46 22.60
CA TYR A 429 20.71 6.63 23.18
C TYR A 429 21.99 7.48 23.26
N ASP A 430 22.95 7.08 24.08
CA ASP A 430 24.29 7.67 24.00
C ASP A 430 25.02 7.08 22.79
N PHE A 431 24.65 7.55 21.59
CA PHE A 431 25.22 7.07 20.33
C PHE A 431 26.72 7.34 20.25
N THR A 432 27.19 8.45 20.83
CA THR A 432 28.60 8.81 20.85
C THR A 432 29.40 7.78 21.64
N ALA A 433 29.01 7.49 22.89
CA ALA A 433 29.68 6.47 23.69
C ALA A 433 29.57 5.09 23.04
N PHE A 434 28.40 4.74 22.49
CA PHE A 434 28.19 3.48 21.78
C PHE A 434 29.17 3.28 20.63
N PHE A 435 29.24 4.24 19.70
CA PHE A 435 30.10 4.12 18.54
C PHE A 435 31.58 4.22 18.93
N GLN A 436 31.95 5.00 19.94
CA GLN A 436 33.33 5.00 20.45
C GLN A 436 33.77 3.63 20.96
N ARG A 437 32.89 2.94 21.70
CA ARG A 437 33.13 1.58 22.19
C ARG A 437 33.19 0.55 21.07
N MET A 438 32.27 0.61 20.11
CA MET A 438 32.32 -0.26 18.93
C MET A 438 33.57 -0.01 18.07
N GLN A 439 34.03 1.23 17.96
CA GLN A 439 35.31 1.56 17.32
C GLN A 439 36.49 1.01 18.11
N SER A 440 36.46 1.08 19.45
CA SER A 440 37.49 0.48 20.32
C SER A 440 37.64 -1.03 20.11
N LEU A 441 36.52 -1.75 19.90
CA LEU A 441 36.53 -3.18 19.60
C LEU A 441 37.25 -3.54 18.29
N LEU A 442 37.38 -2.60 17.35
CA LEU A 442 38.05 -2.78 16.06
C LEU A 442 39.45 -2.15 16.02
N ARG A 443 39.73 -1.23 16.95
CA ARG A 443 40.95 -0.43 16.98
C ARG A 443 42.20 -1.29 16.97
N ASP A 444 43.15 -0.93 16.12
CA ASP A 444 44.48 -1.57 15.99
C ASP A 444 44.44 -3.08 15.66
N LYS A 445 43.29 -3.60 15.22
CA LYS A 445 43.16 -4.99 14.78
C LYS A 445 43.43 -5.15 13.29
N ASP A 446 43.98 -6.30 12.95
CA ASP A 446 44.01 -6.81 11.58
C ASP A 446 42.63 -7.45 11.28
N VAL A 447 41.88 -6.87 10.33
CA VAL A 447 40.48 -7.25 10.06
C VAL A 447 40.30 -7.73 8.61
N THR A 448 39.60 -8.84 8.42
CA THR A 448 39.14 -9.28 7.10
C THR A 448 37.63 -9.09 6.99
N VAL A 449 37.20 -8.29 6.02
CA VAL A 449 35.79 -7.99 5.78
C VAL A 449 35.25 -8.88 4.66
N ILE A 450 34.20 -9.63 4.96
CA ILE A 450 33.48 -10.44 3.98
C ILE A 450 32.14 -9.78 3.67
N CYS A 451 31.97 -9.27 2.46
CA CYS A 451 30.78 -8.50 2.09
C CYS A 451 30.38 -8.68 0.61
N GLY A 452 29.18 -8.21 0.27
CA GLY A 452 28.77 -8.09 -1.13
C GLY A 452 29.67 -7.09 -1.87
N GLY A 453 30.06 -7.39 -3.11
CA GLY A 453 30.92 -6.51 -3.90
C GLY A 453 30.45 -5.05 -3.90
N GLY A 454 31.31 -4.13 -3.46
CA GLY A 454 31.08 -2.69 -3.47
C GLY A 454 29.92 -2.14 -2.62
N ILE A 455 29.45 -2.87 -1.60
CA ILE A 455 28.41 -2.35 -0.69
C ILE A 455 28.97 -1.29 0.27
N LEU A 456 30.27 -1.33 0.56
CA LEU A 456 30.93 -0.40 1.49
C LEU A 456 31.55 0.82 0.78
N ASP A 457 31.76 0.73 -0.54
CA ASP A 457 32.46 1.77 -1.33
C ASP A 457 31.74 3.12 -1.34
N LYS A 458 30.42 3.12 -1.10
CA LYS A 458 29.58 4.34 -1.10
C LYS A 458 29.49 5.02 0.26
N LEU A 459 30.08 4.43 1.30
CA LEU A 459 30.05 5.01 2.65
C LEU A 459 31.04 6.18 2.73
N ARG A 460 30.60 7.31 3.29
CA ARG A 460 31.44 8.52 3.41
C ARG A 460 32.37 8.40 4.62
N TYR A 461 31.86 7.85 5.71
CA TYR A 461 32.62 7.63 6.94
C TYR A 461 32.79 6.13 7.15
N ASN A 462 34.03 5.67 7.10
CA ASN A 462 34.33 4.26 7.20
C ASN A 462 34.64 3.87 8.65
N ALA A 463 33.82 2.98 9.20
CA ALA A 463 34.00 2.49 10.58
C ALA A 463 35.27 1.65 10.77
N LEU A 464 35.97 1.29 9.70
CA LEU A 464 37.18 0.46 9.70
C LEU A 464 38.47 1.29 9.72
N ASP A 465 38.39 2.62 9.67
CA ASP A 465 39.57 3.51 9.65
C ASP A 465 40.40 3.44 10.95
N VAL A 466 39.84 2.87 12.02
CA VAL A 466 40.53 2.63 13.29
C VAL A 466 41.33 1.32 13.32
N CYS A 467 41.15 0.44 12.33
CA CYS A 467 41.82 -0.84 12.25
C CYS A 467 43.30 -0.67 11.84
N LYS A 468 44.15 -1.61 12.22
CA LYS A 468 45.56 -1.63 11.81
C LYS A 468 45.73 -2.03 10.34
N SER A 469 44.98 -3.04 9.89
CA SER A 469 44.90 -3.41 8.48
C SER A 469 43.51 -3.94 8.14
N VAL A 470 43.09 -3.73 6.89
CA VAL A 470 41.79 -4.18 6.39
C VAL A 470 41.98 -4.91 5.07
N GLU A 471 41.50 -6.14 5.00
CA GLU A 471 41.43 -6.95 3.78
C GLU A 471 39.98 -7.20 3.41
N TYR A 472 39.68 -7.29 2.11
CA TYR A 472 38.33 -7.54 1.62
C TYR A 472 38.23 -8.86 0.87
N LEU A 473 37.24 -9.65 1.24
CA LEU A 473 36.81 -10.84 0.51
C LEU A 473 35.39 -10.60 -0.01
N TYR A 474 35.27 -10.33 -1.30
CA TYR A 474 33.98 -10.08 -1.92
C TYR A 474 33.22 -11.36 -2.28
N ALA A 475 31.92 -11.33 -2.01
CA ALA A 475 30.91 -12.29 -2.40
C ALA A 475 29.82 -11.63 -3.27
N ALA A 476 28.87 -12.42 -3.76
CA ALA A 476 27.73 -11.90 -4.52
C ALA A 476 26.87 -10.95 -3.66
N LYS A 477 26.40 -9.84 -4.25
CA LYS A 477 25.54 -8.86 -3.55
C LYS A 477 24.17 -9.41 -3.18
N LYS A 478 23.66 -10.38 -3.95
CA LYS A 478 22.39 -11.06 -3.75
C LYS A 478 22.58 -12.56 -3.92
N ASN A 479 21.82 -13.35 -3.17
CA ASN A 479 21.84 -14.81 -3.21
C ASN A 479 23.24 -15.40 -2.96
N ALA A 480 24.05 -14.78 -2.09
CA ALA A 480 25.42 -15.21 -1.83
C ALA A 480 25.54 -16.66 -1.36
N PHE A 481 24.47 -17.22 -0.77
CA PHE A 481 24.43 -18.61 -0.38
C PHE A 481 24.52 -19.59 -1.56
N ALA A 482 24.15 -19.18 -2.78
CA ALA A 482 24.27 -20.03 -3.97
C ALA A 482 25.74 -20.41 -4.28
N GLU A 483 26.70 -19.62 -3.79
CA GLU A 483 28.13 -19.86 -3.95
C GLU A 483 28.82 -20.15 -2.60
N TYR A 484 28.07 -20.65 -1.62
CA TYR A 484 28.51 -20.78 -0.23
C TYR A 484 29.79 -21.58 -0.07
N ASP A 485 29.92 -22.74 -0.73
CA ASP A 485 31.09 -23.61 -0.55
C ASP A 485 32.37 -22.95 -1.05
N LYS A 486 32.32 -22.29 -2.21
CA LYS A 486 33.45 -21.49 -2.75
C LYS A 486 33.79 -20.31 -1.85
N LEU A 487 32.77 -19.66 -1.30
CA LEU A 487 32.95 -18.56 -0.35
C LEU A 487 33.63 -19.04 0.94
N LEU A 488 33.18 -20.16 1.51
CA LEU A 488 33.75 -20.75 2.71
C LEU A 488 35.21 -21.19 2.47
N GLU A 489 35.50 -21.84 1.35
CA GLU A 489 36.88 -22.25 0.99
C GLU A 489 37.82 -21.04 0.95
N ARG A 490 37.40 -19.94 0.33
CA ARG A 490 38.18 -18.69 0.30
C ARG A 490 38.31 -18.07 1.69
N ALA A 491 37.24 -18.06 2.48
CA ALA A 491 37.25 -17.49 3.82
C ALA A 491 38.19 -18.26 4.77
N LEU A 492 38.28 -19.59 4.63
CA LEU A 492 39.20 -20.44 5.39
C LEU A 492 40.68 -20.25 5.04
N LYS A 493 41.01 -19.51 3.97
CA LYS A 493 42.39 -19.13 3.65
C LYS A 493 42.85 -17.86 4.37
N THR A 494 41.93 -17.19 5.08
CA THR A 494 42.27 -16.02 5.91
C THR A 494 43.20 -16.45 7.05
N ASP A 495 44.15 -15.59 7.43
CA ASP A 495 44.95 -15.79 8.63
C ASP A 495 44.05 -15.83 9.89
N LYS A 496 44.22 -16.85 10.72
CA LYS A 496 43.46 -17.06 11.97
C LYS A 496 43.68 -15.97 13.02
N SER A 497 44.76 -15.20 12.91
CA SER A 497 45.04 -14.06 13.78
C SER A 497 44.08 -12.89 13.54
N ARG A 498 43.52 -12.78 12.32
CA ARG A 498 42.65 -11.68 11.90
C ARG A 498 41.23 -11.86 12.45
N LEU A 499 40.60 -10.74 12.79
CA LEU A 499 39.16 -10.70 13.08
C LEU A 499 38.38 -10.71 11.76
N ILE A 500 37.43 -11.64 11.61
CA ILE A 500 36.60 -11.69 10.40
C ILE A 500 35.27 -10.97 10.65
N CYS A 501 35.01 -9.89 9.91
CA CYS A 501 33.78 -9.11 9.98
C CYS A 501 32.91 -9.38 8.73
N ILE A 502 31.67 -9.83 8.91
CA ILE A 502 30.83 -10.32 7.82
C ILE A 502 29.56 -9.48 7.67
N SER A 503 29.32 -8.94 6.47
CA SER A 503 28.08 -8.27 6.09
C SER A 503 27.50 -8.90 4.83
N LEU A 504 26.73 -9.97 5.03
CA LEU A 504 26.26 -10.83 3.93
C LEU A 504 24.87 -11.45 4.19
N GLY A 505 24.00 -10.73 4.90
CA GLY A 505 22.62 -11.15 5.15
C GLY A 505 22.52 -12.55 5.81
N PRO A 506 21.56 -13.38 5.40
CA PRO A 506 21.41 -14.76 5.90
C PRO A 506 22.64 -15.65 5.74
N THR A 507 23.40 -15.47 4.66
CA THR A 507 24.62 -16.25 4.38
C THR A 507 25.67 -16.05 5.48
N ALA A 508 25.73 -14.86 6.08
CA ALA A 508 26.66 -14.54 7.14
C ALA A 508 26.53 -15.49 8.34
N LYS A 509 25.33 -15.99 8.65
CA LYS A 509 25.08 -16.79 9.86
C LYS A 509 25.71 -18.16 9.73
N ALA A 510 25.49 -18.79 8.57
CA ALA A 510 26.14 -20.04 8.22
C ALA A 510 27.66 -19.87 8.18
N LEU A 511 28.16 -18.77 7.58
CA LEU A 511 29.59 -18.52 7.44
C LEU A 511 30.28 -18.26 8.79
N VAL A 512 29.71 -17.42 9.66
CA VAL A 512 30.23 -17.20 11.03
C VAL A 512 30.28 -18.51 11.80
N TYR A 513 29.22 -19.32 11.72
CA TYR A 513 29.19 -20.60 12.41
C TYR A 513 30.32 -21.52 11.96
N ASP A 514 30.47 -21.73 10.65
CA ASP A 514 31.50 -22.63 10.11
C ASP A 514 32.93 -22.10 10.38
N LEU A 515 33.15 -20.79 10.25
CA LEU A 515 34.42 -20.16 10.62
C LEU A 515 34.73 -20.33 12.11
N CYS A 516 33.75 -20.11 12.98
CA CYS A 516 33.92 -20.32 14.43
C CYS A 516 34.28 -21.78 14.76
N LYS A 517 33.65 -22.74 14.08
CA LYS A 517 33.98 -24.18 14.24
C LYS A 517 35.38 -24.52 13.73
N ASN A 518 35.91 -23.75 12.80
CA ASN A 518 37.29 -23.87 12.31
C ASN A 518 38.30 -23.02 13.11
N GLY A 519 37.89 -22.44 14.25
CA GLY A 519 38.77 -21.74 15.18
C GLY A 519 39.00 -20.25 14.86
N TYR A 520 38.22 -19.68 13.96
CA TYR A 520 38.27 -18.24 13.65
C TYR A 520 37.38 -17.45 14.61
N GLN A 521 37.76 -16.20 14.89
CA GLN A 521 36.85 -15.23 15.47
C GLN A 521 36.10 -14.50 14.34
N ALA A 522 34.78 -14.65 14.29
CA ALA A 522 33.95 -14.10 13.24
C ALA A 522 32.72 -13.36 13.79
N TRP A 523 32.47 -12.15 13.30
CA TRP A 523 31.38 -11.27 13.70
C TRP A 523 30.44 -11.00 12.53
N ASP A 524 29.15 -11.28 12.71
CA ASP A 524 28.10 -10.84 11.79
C ASP A 524 27.82 -9.34 11.99
N MET A 525 28.53 -8.49 11.26
CA MET A 525 28.44 -7.04 11.37
C MET A 525 27.21 -6.46 10.66
N GLY A 526 26.57 -7.19 9.74
CA GLY A 526 25.39 -6.73 9.02
C GLY A 526 25.43 -5.27 8.60
N HIS A 527 24.50 -4.47 9.12
CA HIS A 527 24.36 -3.05 8.77
C HIS A 527 25.24 -2.10 9.61
N TYR A 528 26.14 -2.58 10.47
CA TYR A 528 26.93 -1.73 11.36
C TYR A 528 27.70 -0.63 10.62
N PHE A 529 28.35 -0.97 9.50
CA PHE A 529 29.11 0.00 8.71
C PHE A 529 28.21 1.12 8.16
N LYS A 530 27.01 0.76 7.71
CA LYS A 530 25.99 1.70 7.22
C LYS A 530 25.40 2.54 8.35
N ASP A 531 25.18 1.93 9.52
CA ASP A 531 24.65 2.59 10.72
C ASP A 531 25.65 3.63 11.27
N TYR A 532 26.94 3.28 11.28
CA TYR A 532 28.03 4.20 11.63
C TYR A 532 28.09 5.40 10.67
N ASP A 533 28.06 5.15 9.35
CA ASP A 533 28.05 6.21 8.35
C ASP A 533 26.81 7.13 8.49
N ALA A 534 25.63 6.55 8.71
CA ALA A 534 24.41 7.30 8.97
C ALA A 534 24.52 8.17 10.24
N TYR A 535 25.05 7.62 11.33
CA TYR A 535 25.31 8.37 12.56
C TYR A 535 26.28 9.53 12.33
N ARG A 536 27.41 9.28 11.66
CA ARG A 536 28.43 10.31 11.39
C ARG A 536 27.94 11.41 10.45
N LYS A 537 27.00 11.08 9.55
CA LYS A 537 26.29 12.05 8.71
C LYS A 537 25.21 12.83 9.45
N ASN A 538 24.87 12.43 10.67
CA ASN A 538 23.66 12.85 11.36
C ASN A 538 22.41 12.71 10.46
N ALA A 539 22.31 11.56 9.79
CA ALA A 539 21.24 11.29 8.83
C ALA A 539 19.88 11.40 9.52
N GLU A 540 18.91 12.00 8.82
CA GLU A 540 17.55 12.03 9.33
C GLU A 540 17.01 10.58 9.50
N ARG A 541 16.11 10.44 10.47
CA ARG A 541 15.52 9.15 10.88
C ARG A 541 14.02 9.17 10.68
N THR A 542 13.57 9.75 9.56
CA THR A 542 12.17 9.68 9.14
C THR A 542 11.80 8.24 8.79
N LYS A 543 10.50 7.95 8.71
CA LYS A 543 10.03 6.61 8.34
C LYS A 543 10.57 6.19 6.96
N GLU A 544 10.57 7.10 6.00
CA GLU A 544 10.99 6.87 4.63
C GLU A 544 12.48 6.53 4.57
N GLU A 545 13.31 7.21 5.36
CA GLU A 545 14.75 6.96 5.44
C GLU A 545 15.10 5.68 6.17
N ILE A 546 14.43 5.38 7.29
CA ILE A 546 14.60 4.10 7.99
C ILE A 546 14.22 2.95 7.06
N VAL A 547 13.11 3.07 6.30
CA VAL A 547 12.73 2.07 5.30
C VAL A 547 13.77 1.98 4.18
N GLY A 548 14.32 3.11 3.73
CA GLY A 548 15.39 3.17 2.74
C GLY A 548 16.68 2.50 3.20
N PHE A 549 17.03 2.64 4.48
CA PHE A 549 18.23 2.06 5.09
C PHE A 549 18.29 0.53 4.95
N TYR A 550 17.16 -0.16 5.08
CA TYR A 550 17.08 -1.63 4.98
C TYR A 550 16.87 -2.16 3.56
N LYS A 551 16.77 -1.28 2.54
CA LYS A 551 16.72 -1.73 1.14
C LYS A 551 18.10 -2.28 0.70
N PRO A 552 18.14 -3.22 -0.25
CA PRO A 552 19.38 -3.67 -0.84
C PRO A 552 20.19 -2.51 -1.43
N ASP A 553 21.51 -2.51 -1.19
CA ASP A 553 22.47 -1.50 -1.70
C ASP A 553 22.88 -1.70 -3.18
#